data_AF-A0A224Z1G2-F1
#
_entry.id   AF-A0A224Z1G2-F1
#
_cell.length_a   1.000
_cell.length_b   1.000
_cell.length_c   1.000
_cell.angle_alpha   90.00
_cell.angle_beta   90.00
_cell.angle_gamma   90.00
#
_symmetry.space_group_name_H-M   'P 1'
#
loop_
_entity.id
_entity.type
_entity.pdbx_description
1 polymer ?
#
loop_
_entity_poly.entity_id
_entity_poly.type
_entity_poly.pdbx_seq_one_letter_code
_entity_poly.pdbx_strand_id
1 'polypeptide(L)'
;MPVYSVYIVSKSGGLIFHSDFPSMPRVEVEKTFSYPLDMTLSYQNVLKRVVVVFGQRDGVCVGHAVMAVNGVTVNGRLLEDGRDVEAVVADEANYPLSIRFGRPRLTTNERIVLASTFHSFYAIASQLSPEPKSSGIEVLEAGAFRLHCFQTVTGIKFIVLADARQASLEPLLRRLFELYADYALKNPFYSLEMPIRCELFDTNLQAAVEQMERTGISNV
;
A
#
# COMPACT_ATOMS: atom_id res chain seq x y z
N MET A 1 11.33 -10.19 10.77
CA MET A 1 9.96 -10.10 10.23
C MET A 1 9.87 -8.83 9.36
N PRO A 2 9.05 -8.81 8.28
CA PRO A 2 9.20 -7.83 7.21
C PRO A 2 8.48 -6.50 7.45
N VAL A 3 9.08 -5.41 7.00
CA VAL A 3 8.48 -4.08 6.87
C VAL A 3 8.03 -3.88 5.43
N TYR A 4 6.74 -3.68 5.19
CA TYR A 4 6.19 -3.60 3.84
C TYR A 4 6.37 -2.24 3.17
N SER A 5 6.13 -1.15 3.90
CA SER A 5 6.21 0.21 3.32
C SER A 5 6.28 1.29 4.39
N VAL A 6 6.85 2.43 4.03
CA VAL A 6 6.93 3.65 4.85
C VAL A 6 6.22 4.79 4.14
N TYR A 7 5.50 5.61 4.91
CA TYR A 7 4.87 6.85 4.45
C TYR A 7 5.22 7.98 5.41
N ILE A 8 5.46 9.18 4.86
CA ILE A 8 5.59 10.41 5.64
C ILE A 8 4.53 11.38 5.15
N VAL A 9 3.70 11.82 6.09
CA VAL A 9 2.57 12.70 5.82
C VAL A 9 2.79 14.03 6.53
N SER A 10 2.60 15.12 5.80
CA SER A 10 2.73 16.48 6.31
C SER A 10 1.68 16.80 7.37
N LYS A 11 1.85 17.94 8.04
CA LYS A 11 0.85 18.49 8.96
C LYS A 11 -0.49 18.75 8.27
N SER A 12 -0.50 19.08 6.99
CA SER A 12 -1.70 19.33 6.18
C SER A 12 -2.34 18.06 5.61
N GLY A 13 -1.76 16.87 5.87
CA GLY A 13 -2.28 15.60 5.34
C GLY A 13 -1.79 15.27 3.93
N GLY A 14 -0.80 16.01 3.41
CA GLY A 14 -0.15 15.74 2.14
C GLY A 14 0.92 14.67 2.26
N LEU A 15 0.99 13.76 1.27
CA LEU A 15 2.05 12.76 1.21
C LEU A 15 3.35 13.41 0.73
N ILE A 16 4.37 13.46 1.59
CA ILE A 16 5.68 14.06 1.27
C ILE A 16 6.77 13.01 1.03
N PHE A 17 6.56 11.76 1.44
CA PHE A 17 7.46 10.65 1.12
C PHE A 17 6.73 9.32 1.19
N HIS A 18 7.10 8.39 0.32
CA HIS A 18 6.68 7.00 0.43
C HIS A 18 7.77 6.08 -0.13
N SER A 19 7.87 4.87 0.42
CA SER A 19 8.73 3.81 -0.10
C SER A 19 8.10 2.45 0.17
N ASP A 20 8.04 1.61 -0.86
CA ASP A 20 7.67 0.20 -0.72
C ASP A 20 8.95 -0.64 -0.66
N PHE A 21 8.99 -1.64 0.21
CA PHE A 21 10.16 -2.51 0.36
C PHE A 21 9.98 -3.85 -0.39
N PRO A 22 11.08 -4.52 -0.77
CA PRO A 22 11.03 -5.80 -1.48
C PRO A 22 10.27 -6.90 -0.73
N SER A 23 10.22 -6.80 0.60
CA SER A 23 9.52 -7.75 1.46
C SER A 23 7.99 -7.63 1.39
N MET A 24 7.45 -6.61 0.70
CA MET A 24 6.02 -6.51 0.40
C MET A 24 5.57 -7.65 -0.53
N PRO A 25 4.64 -8.52 -0.08
CA PRO A 25 4.26 -9.71 -0.83
C PRO A 25 3.59 -9.36 -2.15
N ARG A 26 3.98 -10.06 -3.22
CA ARG A 26 3.27 -10.03 -4.51
C ARG A 26 2.20 -11.11 -4.48
N VAL A 27 0.94 -10.70 -4.60
CA VAL A 27 -0.19 -11.62 -4.68
C VAL A 27 -0.60 -11.71 -6.13
N GLU A 28 -0.24 -12.82 -6.78
CA GLU A 28 -0.60 -13.15 -8.15
C GLU A 28 -1.06 -14.60 -8.23
N VAL A 29 -2.14 -14.84 -8.96
CA VAL A 29 -2.76 -16.15 -9.15
C VAL A 29 -3.15 -16.27 -10.61
N GLU A 30 -2.58 -17.23 -11.32
CA GLU A 30 -2.93 -17.53 -12.72
C GLU A 30 -3.63 -18.89 -12.79
N LYS A 31 -4.83 -18.88 -13.38
CA LYS A 31 -5.68 -20.07 -13.49
C LYS A 31 -6.42 -20.07 -14.82
N THR A 32 -6.72 -21.27 -15.30
CA THR A 32 -7.53 -21.48 -16.50
C THR A 32 -8.97 -21.78 -16.09
N PHE A 33 -9.91 -21.07 -16.69
CA PHE A 33 -11.33 -21.14 -16.41
C PHE A 33 -12.10 -21.67 -17.63
N SER A 34 -13.20 -22.37 -17.37
CA SER A 34 -14.21 -22.78 -18.33
C SER A 34 -15.40 -21.80 -18.31
N TYR A 35 -16.25 -21.83 -19.33
CA TYR A 35 -17.48 -21.04 -19.36
C TYR A 35 -18.60 -21.73 -18.54
N PRO A 36 -19.45 -20.99 -17.82
CA PRO A 36 -19.30 -19.57 -17.49
C PRO A 36 -18.25 -19.33 -16.41
N LEU A 37 -17.69 -18.11 -16.35
CA LEU A 37 -16.79 -17.74 -15.27
C LEU A 37 -17.54 -17.73 -13.92
N ASP A 38 -17.02 -18.45 -12.92
CA ASP A 38 -17.62 -18.55 -11.58
C ASP A 38 -17.53 -17.25 -10.74
N MET A 39 -16.95 -16.19 -11.30
CA MET A 39 -16.68 -14.92 -10.63
C MET A 39 -17.25 -13.78 -11.44
N THR A 40 -17.74 -12.75 -10.75
CA THR A 40 -18.18 -11.51 -11.39
C THR A 40 -17.02 -10.53 -11.42
N LEU A 41 -16.67 -10.08 -12.63
CA LEU A 41 -15.70 -9.03 -12.88
C LEU A 41 -16.43 -7.72 -13.15
N SER A 42 -15.85 -6.61 -12.70
CA SER A 42 -16.37 -5.27 -13.02
C SER A 42 -15.25 -4.24 -13.09
N TYR A 43 -15.33 -3.35 -14.06
CA TYR A 43 -14.44 -2.20 -14.14
C TYR A 43 -14.73 -1.16 -13.04
N GLN A 44 -13.74 -0.89 -12.20
CA GLN A 44 -13.83 0.19 -11.21
C GLN A 44 -13.25 1.49 -11.77
N ASN A 45 -14.12 2.47 -12.02
CA ASN A 45 -13.75 3.78 -12.58
C ASN A 45 -12.72 4.54 -11.71
N VAL A 46 -12.80 4.41 -10.39
CA VAL A 46 -11.89 5.11 -9.45
C VAL A 46 -10.48 4.53 -9.53
N LEU A 47 -10.37 3.21 -9.55
CA LEU A 47 -9.08 2.50 -9.57
C LEU A 47 -8.57 2.26 -11.00
N LYS A 48 -9.39 2.55 -12.01
CA LYS A 48 -9.15 2.33 -13.44
C LYS A 48 -8.65 0.92 -13.73
N ARG A 49 -9.34 -0.10 -13.22
CA ARG A 49 -8.98 -1.52 -13.42
C ARG A 49 -10.21 -2.42 -13.31
N VAL A 50 -10.18 -3.54 -14.04
CA VAL A 50 -11.16 -4.62 -13.88
C VAL A 50 -10.80 -5.45 -12.66
N VAL A 51 -11.75 -5.60 -11.73
CA VAL A 51 -11.54 -6.34 -10.49
C VAL A 51 -12.64 -7.37 -10.26
N VAL A 52 -12.33 -8.39 -9.47
CA VAL A 52 -13.30 -9.34 -8.95
C VAL A 52 -14.17 -8.64 -7.92
N VAL A 53 -15.46 -8.51 -8.21
CA VAL A 53 -16.45 -7.89 -7.30
C VAL A 53 -17.25 -8.94 -6.53
N PHE A 54 -17.35 -10.16 -7.06
CA PHE A 54 -18.05 -11.27 -6.43
C PHE A 54 -17.43 -12.62 -6.82
N GLY A 55 -17.47 -13.58 -5.89
CA GLY A 55 -16.89 -14.90 -6.04
C GLY A 55 -15.45 -14.99 -5.51
N GLN A 56 -15.11 -16.16 -4.96
CA GLN A 56 -13.76 -16.50 -4.50
C GLN A 56 -13.50 -17.97 -4.80
N ARG A 57 -12.44 -18.26 -5.56
CA ARG A 57 -12.10 -19.63 -5.97
C ARG A 57 -10.60 -19.73 -6.27
N ASP A 58 -9.99 -20.87 -5.93
CA ASP A 58 -8.62 -21.22 -6.34
C ASP A 58 -7.55 -20.16 -6.00
N GLY A 59 -7.74 -19.43 -4.88
CA GLY A 59 -6.83 -18.36 -4.42
C GLY A 59 -7.14 -16.97 -4.99
N VAL A 60 -8.11 -16.85 -5.89
CA VAL A 60 -8.61 -15.56 -6.39
C VAL A 60 -9.67 -15.04 -5.43
N CYS A 61 -9.47 -13.83 -4.90
CA CYS A 61 -10.34 -13.19 -3.93
C CYS A 61 -10.99 -11.92 -4.49
N VAL A 62 -12.10 -11.50 -3.88
CA VAL A 62 -12.71 -10.19 -4.14
C VAL A 62 -11.66 -9.08 -3.95
N GLY A 63 -11.66 -8.13 -4.88
CA GLY A 63 -10.69 -7.04 -4.95
C GLY A 63 -9.39 -7.37 -5.71
N HIS A 64 -9.15 -8.61 -6.11
CA HIS A 64 -8.08 -8.90 -7.07
C HIS A 64 -8.41 -8.27 -8.42
N ALA A 65 -7.40 -7.65 -9.04
CA ALA A 65 -7.49 -7.10 -10.37
C ALA A 65 -7.09 -8.14 -11.42
N VAL A 66 -7.70 -8.03 -12.60
CA VAL A 66 -7.26 -8.78 -13.78
C VAL A 66 -5.99 -8.14 -14.31
N MET A 67 -4.90 -8.90 -14.32
CA MET A 67 -3.58 -8.44 -14.77
C MET A 67 -3.30 -8.87 -16.21
N ALA A 68 -3.74 -10.07 -16.59
CA ALA A 68 -3.61 -10.59 -17.95
C ALA A 68 -4.70 -11.63 -18.27
N VAL A 69 -5.04 -11.77 -19.55
CA VAL A 69 -5.92 -12.79 -20.11
C VAL A 69 -5.21 -13.47 -21.28
N ASN A 70 -5.07 -14.79 -21.24
CA ASN A 70 -4.31 -15.62 -22.18
C ASN A 70 -2.89 -15.11 -22.44
N GLY A 71 -2.23 -14.61 -21.39
CA GLY A 71 -0.90 -14.02 -21.46
C GLY A 71 -0.85 -12.58 -21.99
N VAL A 72 -1.97 -12.03 -22.49
CA VAL A 72 -2.09 -10.63 -22.91
C VAL A 72 -2.41 -9.76 -21.71
N THR A 73 -1.57 -8.77 -21.44
CA THR A 73 -1.71 -7.85 -20.30
C THR A 73 -2.92 -6.94 -20.44
N VAL A 74 -3.51 -6.59 -19.29
CA VAL A 74 -4.64 -5.66 -19.19
C VAL A 74 -4.13 -4.27 -18.85
N ASN A 75 -4.57 -3.28 -19.62
CA ASN A 75 -4.40 -1.86 -19.31
C ASN A 75 -5.78 -1.22 -19.09
N GLY A 76 -6.14 -1.07 -17.81
CA GLY A 76 -7.42 -0.52 -17.40
C GLY A 76 -8.57 -1.46 -17.69
N ARG A 77 -9.33 -1.16 -18.75
CA ARG A 77 -10.47 -1.97 -19.22
C ARG A 77 -10.12 -2.86 -20.42
N LEU A 78 -9.05 -2.53 -21.13
CA LEU A 78 -8.71 -3.14 -22.40
C LEU A 78 -7.50 -4.07 -22.23
N LEU A 79 -7.44 -5.10 -23.06
CA LEU A 79 -6.22 -5.85 -23.32
C LEU A 79 -5.28 -5.02 -24.21
N GLU A 80 -3.99 -5.33 -24.21
CA GLU A 80 -3.01 -4.65 -25.09
C GLU A 80 -3.34 -4.80 -26.59
N ASP A 81 -4.13 -5.80 -26.97
CA ASP A 81 -4.63 -5.98 -28.33
C ASP A 81 -5.89 -5.14 -28.67
N GLY A 82 -6.36 -4.33 -27.71
CA GLY A 82 -7.49 -3.42 -27.86
C GLY A 82 -8.86 -4.02 -27.55
N ARG A 83 -8.95 -5.32 -27.23
CA ARG A 83 -10.22 -5.96 -26.85
C ARG A 83 -10.63 -5.57 -25.42
N ASP A 84 -11.93 -5.46 -25.19
CA ASP A 84 -12.48 -5.20 -23.85
C ASP A 84 -12.49 -6.47 -23.00
N VAL A 85 -11.95 -6.41 -21.78
CA VAL A 85 -11.83 -7.59 -20.90
C VAL A 85 -13.19 -8.18 -20.55
N GLU A 86 -14.19 -7.34 -20.27
CA GLU A 86 -15.54 -7.82 -19.93
C GLU A 86 -16.19 -8.51 -21.13
N ALA A 87 -15.96 -7.98 -22.35
CA ALA A 87 -16.46 -8.60 -23.58
C ALA A 87 -15.79 -9.95 -23.87
N VAL A 88 -14.47 -10.06 -23.68
CA VAL A 88 -13.73 -11.32 -23.89
C VAL A 88 -14.20 -12.41 -22.92
N VAL A 89 -14.45 -12.04 -21.66
CA VAL A 89 -14.90 -12.98 -20.62
C VAL A 89 -16.37 -13.38 -20.81
N ALA A 90 -17.20 -12.53 -21.41
CA ALA A 90 -18.62 -12.81 -21.65
C ALA A 90 -18.85 -13.79 -22.83
N ASP A 91 -17.93 -13.87 -23.77
CA ASP A 91 -18.08 -14.70 -24.97
C ASP A 91 -17.55 -16.13 -24.76
N GLU A 92 -18.44 -17.11 -24.84
CA GLU A 92 -18.18 -18.54 -24.67
C GLU A 92 -17.11 -19.07 -25.64
N ALA A 93 -17.02 -18.50 -26.86
CA ALA A 93 -16.07 -18.95 -27.87
C ALA A 93 -14.60 -18.69 -27.51
N ASN A 94 -14.34 -17.80 -26.55
CA ASN A 94 -12.98 -17.49 -26.09
C ASN A 94 -12.46 -18.49 -25.05
N TYR A 95 -13.31 -19.39 -24.53
CA TYR A 95 -12.91 -20.35 -23.52
C TYR A 95 -12.24 -21.58 -24.13
N PRO A 96 -11.24 -22.17 -23.46
CA PRO A 96 -10.80 -21.88 -22.09
C PRO A 96 -9.94 -20.60 -21.97
N LEU A 97 -10.20 -19.81 -20.92
CA LEU A 97 -9.47 -18.56 -20.64
C LEU A 97 -8.48 -18.75 -19.50
N SER A 98 -7.20 -18.48 -19.74
CA SER A 98 -6.19 -18.34 -18.69
C SER A 98 -6.18 -16.90 -18.19
N ILE A 99 -6.54 -16.67 -16.93
CA ILE A 99 -6.62 -15.33 -16.36
C ILE A 99 -5.63 -15.22 -15.20
N ARG A 100 -4.77 -14.21 -15.27
CA ARG A 100 -3.86 -13.83 -14.19
C ARG A 100 -4.51 -12.74 -13.36
N PHE A 101 -4.83 -13.06 -12.12
CA PHE A 101 -5.33 -12.14 -11.11
C PHE A 101 -4.19 -11.69 -10.19
N GLY A 102 -4.30 -10.50 -9.63
CA GLY A 102 -3.36 -10.06 -8.61
C GLY A 102 -3.80 -8.83 -7.85
N ARG A 103 -2.99 -8.42 -6.88
CA ARG A 103 -3.13 -7.12 -6.21
C ARG A 103 -2.17 -6.13 -6.85
N PRO A 104 -2.66 -5.13 -7.62
CA PRO A 104 -1.78 -4.15 -8.22
C PRO A 104 -1.04 -3.36 -7.16
N ARG A 105 0.15 -2.88 -7.51
CA ARG A 105 0.83 -1.85 -6.72
C ARG A 105 -0.02 -0.58 -6.77
N LEU A 106 -0.05 0.12 -5.64
CA LEU A 106 -0.72 1.42 -5.57
C LEU A 106 0.00 2.40 -6.50
N THR A 107 -0.77 3.23 -7.19
CA THR A 107 -0.28 4.40 -7.91
C THR A 107 0.03 5.52 -6.92
N THR A 108 0.83 6.50 -7.34
CA THR A 108 1.15 7.68 -6.51
C THR A 108 -0.12 8.42 -6.07
N ASN A 109 -1.11 8.54 -6.95
CA ASN A 109 -2.38 9.21 -6.63
C ASN A 109 -3.19 8.44 -5.57
N GLU A 110 -3.26 7.11 -5.68
CA GLU A 110 -3.91 6.29 -4.66
C GLU A 110 -3.20 6.42 -3.30
N ARG A 111 -1.86 6.45 -3.29
CA ARG A 111 -1.09 6.69 -2.05
C ARG A 111 -1.39 8.07 -1.44
N ILE A 112 -1.50 9.11 -2.25
CA ILE A 112 -1.87 10.46 -1.79
C ILE A 112 -3.25 10.43 -1.13
N VAL A 113 -4.24 9.84 -1.81
CA VAL A 113 -5.60 9.72 -1.27
C VAL A 113 -5.59 8.98 0.07
N LEU A 114 -4.93 7.81 0.14
CA LEU A 114 -4.83 7.03 1.37
C LEU A 114 -4.14 7.78 2.52
N ALA A 115 -3.07 8.52 2.23
CA ALA A 115 -2.38 9.33 3.22
C ALA A 115 -3.28 10.45 3.79
N SER A 116 -4.02 11.14 2.92
CA SER A 116 -4.97 12.18 3.34
C SER A 116 -6.15 11.59 4.10
N THR A 117 -6.68 10.44 3.69
CA THR A 117 -7.73 9.73 4.43
C THR A 117 -7.26 9.29 5.82
N PHE A 118 -6.05 8.75 5.92
CA PHE A 118 -5.45 8.40 7.22
C PHE A 118 -5.29 9.62 8.11
N HIS A 119 -4.89 10.76 7.56
CA HIS A 119 -4.80 12.02 8.32
C HIS A 119 -6.15 12.40 8.96
N SER A 120 -7.24 12.30 8.21
CA SER A 120 -8.59 12.54 8.74
C SER A 120 -8.97 11.52 9.81
N PHE A 121 -8.72 10.22 9.59
CA PHE A 121 -9.01 9.17 10.58
C PHE A 121 -8.23 9.36 11.87
N TYR A 122 -6.96 9.75 11.78
CA TYR A 122 -6.11 10.05 12.92
C TYR A 122 -6.74 11.15 13.80
N ALA A 123 -7.22 12.23 13.19
CA ALA A 123 -7.87 13.34 13.90
C ALA A 123 -9.21 12.92 14.53
N ILE A 124 -10.03 12.17 13.79
CA ILE A 124 -11.31 11.65 14.27
C ILE A 124 -11.11 10.76 15.49
N ALA A 125 -10.11 9.87 15.48
CA ALA A 125 -9.81 8.99 16.60
C ALA A 125 -9.47 9.77 17.88
N SER A 126 -8.68 10.85 17.76
CA SER A 126 -8.35 11.72 18.89
C SER A 126 -9.59 12.46 19.43
N GLN A 127 -10.50 12.90 18.54
CA GLN A 127 -11.73 13.60 18.93
C GLN A 127 -12.78 12.68 19.57
N LEU A 128 -12.89 11.44 19.08
CA LEU A 128 -13.84 10.45 19.60
C LEU A 128 -13.33 9.71 20.84
N SER A 129 -12.08 9.96 21.24
CA SER A 129 -11.49 9.28 22.39
C SER A 129 -12.29 9.56 23.67
N PRO A 130 -12.65 8.52 24.45
CA PRO A 130 -13.29 8.70 25.75
C PRO A 130 -12.30 9.17 26.82
N GLU A 131 -11.00 8.95 26.62
CA GLU A 131 -9.95 9.28 27.58
C GLU A 131 -9.33 10.67 27.30
N PRO A 132 -9.06 11.47 28.36
CA PRO A 132 -8.42 12.76 28.22
C PRO A 132 -6.96 12.62 27.77
N LYS A 133 -6.46 13.60 27.01
CA LYS A 133 -5.08 13.63 26.44
C LYS A 133 -4.75 12.47 25.50
N SER A 134 -5.76 11.88 24.87
CA SER A 134 -5.55 10.88 23.84
C SER A 134 -4.92 11.48 22.59
N SER A 135 -3.91 10.79 22.06
CA SER A 135 -3.33 11.05 20.75
C SER A 135 -4.30 10.56 19.66
N GLY A 136 -3.89 10.64 18.38
CA GLY A 136 -4.64 9.98 17.32
C GLY A 136 -4.29 8.50 17.22
N ILE A 137 -4.49 7.92 16.05
CA ILE A 137 -4.17 6.51 15.78
C ILE A 137 -2.66 6.29 15.84
N GLU A 138 -2.17 5.56 16.84
CA GLU A 138 -0.77 5.13 16.94
C GLU A 138 -0.54 3.73 16.33
N VAL A 139 -1.52 2.84 16.46
CA VAL A 139 -1.47 1.48 15.90
C VAL A 139 -2.81 1.13 15.28
N LEU A 140 -2.78 0.59 14.06
CA LEU A 140 -3.92 -0.01 13.38
C LEU A 140 -3.55 -1.43 12.97
N GLU A 141 -4.29 -2.40 13.50
CA GLU A 141 -4.03 -3.82 13.28
C GLU A 141 -5.09 -4.43 12.36
N ALA A 142 -4.63 -5.19 11.37
CA ALA A 142 -5.44 -6.01 10.49
C ALA A 142 -4.87 -7.42 10.44
N GLY A 143 -5.66 -8.40 9.98
CA GLY A 143 -5.21 -9.80 9.96
C GLY A 143 -3.94 -10.07 9.14
N ALA A 144 -3.62 -9.22 8.16
CA ALA A 144 -2.45 -9.39 7.28
C ALA A 144 -1.29 -8.42 7.55
N PHE A 145 -1.55 -7.31 8.24
CA PHE A 145 -0.55 -6.27 8.47
C PHE A 145 -0.87 -5.46 9.72
N ARG A 146 0.16 -4.84 10.28
CA ARG A 146 0.03 -3.82 11.32
C ARG A 146 0.63 -2.52 10.81
N LEU A 147 -0.09 -1.43 11.03
CA LEU A 147 0.33 -0.07 10.71
C LEU A 147 0.66 0.64 12.02
N HIS A 148 1.86 1.20 12.11
CA HIS A 148 2.27 2.04 13.23
C HIS A 148 2.44 3.47 12.76
N CYS A 149 1.99 4.42 13.56
CA CYS A 149 2.04 5.85 13.27
C CYS A 149 2.67 6.60 14.46
N PHE A 150 3.67 7.42 14.15
CA PHE A 150 4.30 8.35 15.09
C PHE A 150 4.10 9.78 14.58
N GLN A 151 3.44 10.64 15.38
CA GLN A 151 3.30 12.06 15.08
C GLN A 151 4.32 12.88 15.87
N THR A 152 5.03 13.78 15.20
CA THR A 152 5.91 14.76 15.86
C THR A 152 5.12 15.90 16.49
N VAL A 153 5.76 16.62 17.40
CA VAL A 153 5.22 17.89 17.96
C VAL A 153 4.90 18.94 16.88
N THR A 154 5.60 18.90 15.75
CA THR A 154 5.36 19.80 14.60
C THR A 154 4.21 19.33 13.70
N GLY A 155 3.69 18.12 13.90
CA GLY A 155 2.51 17.60 13.22
C GLY A 155 2.78 16.67 12.02
N ILE A 156 4.05 16.38 11.73
CA ILE A 156 4.46 15.41 10.70
C ILE A 156 4.18 14.00 11.22
N LYS A 157 3.65 13.12 10.37
CA LYS A 157 3.33 11.73 10.72
C LYS A 157 4.23 10.77 9.96
N PHE A 158 4.87 9.88 10.69
CA PHE A 158 5.65 8.77 10.18
C PHE A 158 4.83 7.51 10.31
N ILE A 159 4.58 6.83 9.20
CA ILE A 159 3.73 5.65 9.15
C ILE A 159 4.54 4.49 8.59
N VAL A 160 4.50 3.36 9.28
CA VAL A 160 5.17 2.12 8.86
C VAL A 160 4.12 1.02 8.80
N LEU A 161 4.05 0.32 7.67
CA LEU A 161 3.28 -0.93 7.54
C LEU A 161 4.24 -2.11 7.61
N ALA A 162 3.91 -3.11 8.40
CA ALA A 162 4.70 -4.33 8.58
C ALA A 162 3.79 -5.56 8.76
N ASP A 163 4.40 -6.75 8.86
CA ASP A 163 3.69 -7.98 9.21
C ASP A 163 2.95 -7.84 10.55
N ALA A 164 1.78 -8.47 10.68
CA ALA A 164 0.98 -8.40 11.89
C ALA A 164 1.71 -8.93 13.14
N ARG A 165 2.68 -9.83 12.97
CA ARG A 165 3.46 -10.41 14.07
C ARG A 165 4.68 -9.57 14.46
N GLN A 166 4.98 -8.51 13.69
CA GLN A 166 6.12 -7.64 13.96
C GLN A 166 6.04 -7.06 15.38
N ALA A 167 7.17 -7.12 16.09
CA ALA A 167 7.35 -6.45 17.38
C ALA A 167 7.26 -4.91 17.23
N SER A 168 7.36 -4.17 18.34
CA SER A 168 7.22 -2.71 18.30
C SER A 168 8.14 -2.06 17.25
N LEU A 169 7.54 -1.28 16.35
CA LEU A 169 8.22 -0.48 15.32
C LEU A 169 8.64 0.90 15.81
N GLU A 170 8.47 1.20 17.11
CA GLU A 170 8.89 2.48 17.69
C GLU A 170 10.36 2.85 17.42
N PRO A 171 11.35 1.93 17.52
CA PRO A 171 12.74 2.28 17.24
C PRO A 171 12.93 2.73 15.79
N LEU A 172 12.26 2.07 14.84
CA LEU A 172 12.29 2.45 13.43
C LEU A 172 11.61 3.80 13.22
N LEU A 173 10.46 4.05 13.85
CA LEU A 173 9.76 5.35 13.76
C LEU A 173 10.59 6.51 14.32
N ARG A 174 11.30 6.30 15.43
CA ARG A 174 12.24 7.31 15.96
C ARG A 174 13.41 7.54 15.01
N ARG A 175 13.96 6.47 14.43
CA ARG A 175 15.03 6.56 13.43
C ARG A 175 14.58 7.30 12.18
N LEU A 176 13.35 7.09 11.71
CA LEU A 176 12.76 7.84 10.60
C LEU A 176 12.69 9.34 10.87
N PHE A 177 12.32 9.71 12.11
CA PHE A 177 12.29 11.11 12.52
C PHE A 177 13.70 11.74 12.51
N GLU A 178 14.72 11.03 13.01
CA GLU A 178 16.11 11.49 12.94
C GLU A 178 16.57 11.70 11.50
N LEU A 179 16.33 10.73 10.62
CA LEU A 179 16.66 10.82 9.20
C LEU A 179 15.94 12.00 8.53
N TYR A 180 14.68 12.23 8.87
CA TYR A 180 13.93 13.38 8.37
C TYR A 180 14.54 14.70 8.84
N ALA A 181 14.91 14.80 10.11
CA ALA A 181 15.59 15.98 10.64
C ALA A 181 16.92 16.23 9.92
N ASP A 182 17.71 15.19 9.67
CA ASP A 182 19.03 15.30 9.06
C ASP A 182 18.99 15.66 7.58
N TYR A 183 18.07 15.07 6.81
CA TYR A 183 18.07 15.21 5.34
C TYR A 183 17.01 16.16 4.80
N ALA A 184 15.90 16.36 5.52
CA ALA A 184 14.88 17.33 5.13
C ALA A 184 15.10 18.68 5.83
N LEU A 185 15.23 18.69 7.17
CA LEU A 185 15.26 19.96 7.91
C LEU A 185 16.61 20.69 7.88
N LYS A 186 17.73 19.98 7.68
CA LYS A 186 19.05 20.62 7.48
C LYS A 186 19.21 21.22 6.08
N ASN A 187 18.32 20.91 5.15
CA ASN A 187 18.34 21.51 3.82
C ASN A 187 17.60 22.86 3.83
N PRO A 188 18.31 24.01 3.73
CA PRO A 188 17.70 25.33 3.85
C PRO A 188 16.71 25.66 2.72
N PHE A 189 16.73 24.89 1.62
CA PHE A 189 15.82 25.07 0.48
C PHE A 189 14.62 24.12 0.52
N TYR A 190 14.53 23.25 1.54
CA TYR A 190 13.41 22.32 1.66
C TYR A 190 12.15 23.04 2.14
N SER A 191 11.05 22.85 1.42
CA SER A 191 9.72 23.33 1.80
C SER A 191 8.92 22.18 2.41
N LEU A 192 8.33 22.39 3.58
CA LEU A 192 7.71 21.32 4.40
C LEU A 192 6.58 20.54 3.72
N GLU A 193 5.91 21.12 2.73
CA GLU A 193 4.80 20.48 2.00
C GLU A 193 5.24 19.84 0.68
N MET A 194 6.52 19.91 0.35
CA MET A 194 7.06 19.36 -0.89
C MET A 194 7.61 17.96 -0.65
N PRO A 195 7.61 17.09 -1.68
CA PRO A 195 8.19 15.76 -1.55
C PRO A 195 9.68 15.79 -1.19
N ILE A 196 10.11 14.89 -0.32
CA ILE A 196 11.52 14.65 0.00
C ILE A 196 12.15 13.91 -1.18
N ARG A 197 13.19 14.49 -1.78
CA ARG A 197 13.91 13.92 -2.95
C ARG A 197 15.40 13.70 -2.69
N CYS A 198 15.79 13.64 -1.42
CA CYS A 198 17.19 13.51 -1.03
C CYS A 198 17.62 12.04 -1.11
N GLU A 199 18.51 11.69 -2.03
CA GLU A 199 18.97 10.30 -2.21
C GLU A 199 19.66 9.72 -0.96
N LEU A 200 20.31 10.57 -0.15
CA LEU A 200 20.90 10.16 1.12
C LEU A 200 19.81 9.75 2.13
N PHE A 201 18.63 10.38 2.08
CA PHE A 201 17.50 9.96 2.90
C PHE A 201 17.04 8.54 2.51
N ASP A 202 16.85 8.29 1.22
CA ASP A 202 16.45 6.97 0.70
C ASP A 202 17.44 5.87 1.08
N THR A 203 18.74 6.13 0.89
CA THR A 203 19.80 5.17 1.18
C THR A 203 19.85 4.80 2.67
N ASN A 204 19.80 5.81 3.55
CA ASN A 204 19.85 5.57 5.00
C ASN A 204 18.55 4.99 5.55
N LEU A 205 17.42 5.31 4.93
CA LEU A 205 16.13 4.69 5.23
C LEU A 205 16.19 3.19 4.94
N GLN A 206 16.68 2.81 3.76
CA GLN A 206 16.80 1.41 3.38
C GLN A 206 17.69 0.65 4.36
N ALA A 207 18.85 1.21 4.72
CA ALA A 207 19.73 0.61 5.71
C ALA A 207 19.07 0.45 7.10
N ALA A 208 18.28 1.44 7.55
CA ALA A 208 17.56 1.37 8.82
C ALA A 208 16.48 0.28 8.83
N VAL A 209 15.78 0.09 7.72
CA VAL A 209 14.76 -0.96 7.56
C VAL A 209 15.43 -2.33 7.56
N GLU A 210 16.51 -2.51 6.79
CA GLU A 210 17.27 -3.77 6.76
C GLU A 210 17.82 -4.14 8.14
N GLN A 211 18.30 -3.16 8.90
CA GLN A 211 18.76 -3.39 10.27
C GLN A 211 17.61 -3.83 11.19
N MET A 212 16.44 -3.21 11.07
CA MET A 212 15.25 -3.58 11.86
C MET A 212 14.73 -4.98 11.51
N GLU A 213 14.75 -5.35 10.23
CA GLU A 213 14.34 -6.69 9.80
C GLU A 213 15.27 -7.77 10.38
N ARG A 214 16.59 -7.49 10.46
CA ARG A 214 17.58 -8.40 11.08
C ARG A 214 17.36 -8.58 12.57
N THR A 215 17.18 -7.49 13.34
CA THR A 215 16.96 -7.57 14.79
C THR A 215 15.64 -8.25 15.14
N GLY A 216 14.60 -8.07 14.32
CA GLY A 216 13.33 -8.77 14.47
C GLY A 216 13.35 -10.26 14.11
N ILE A 217 14.44 -10.79 13.54
CA ILE A 217 14.63 -12.23 13.33
C ILE A 217 15.34 -12.86 14.54
N SER A 218 16.21 -12.13 15.23
CA SER A 218 17.00 -12.65 16.36
C SER A 218 16.22 -12.83 17.66
N ASN A 219 15.00 -12.28 17.77
CA ASN A 219 14.17 -12.33 18.97
C ASN A 219 13.02 -13.35 18.88
N VAL A 220 13.09 -14.31 17.94
CA VAL A 220 12.15 -15.43 17.80
C VAL A 220 12.84 -16.74 18.16
#